data_AF-A0A5E4KDD4-F1
#
_entry.id   AF-A0A5E4KDD4-F1
#
_cell.length_a   1.000
_cell.length_b   1.000
_cell.length_c   1.000
_cell.angle_alpha   90.00
_cell.angle_beta   90.00
_cell.angle_gamma   90.00
#
_symmetry.space_group_name_H-M   'P 1'
#
loop_
_entity.id
_entity.type
_entity.pdbx_description
1 polymer ?
#
loop_
_entity_poly.entity_id
_entity_poly.type
_entity_poly.pdbx_seq_one_letter_code
_entity_poly.pdbx_strand_id
1 'polypeptide(L)' 'MNKMSLEILTAVGSVAVFIILIVAAKLIIPASEGYGFAAALLIFVAIMSIAGLKLAEIQDK' A
#
# COMPACT_ATOMS: atom_id res chain seq x y z
N MET A 1 -17.87 6.17 7.95
CA MET A 1 -18.07 5.40 6.70
C MET A 1 -18.51 4.00 7.08
N ASN A 2 -19.40 3.35 6.32
CA ASN A 2 -19.70 1.93 6.55
C ASN A 2 -18.44 1.08 6.24
N LYS A 3 -18.34 -0.12 6.82
CA LYS A 3 -17.16 -0.99 6.68
C LYS A 3 -16.81 -1.24 5.22
N MET A 4 -17.82 -1.54 4.41
CA MET A 4 -17.70 -1.73 2.96
C MET A 4 -17.03 -0.55 2.24
N SER A 5 -17.39 0.70 2.58
CA SER A 5 -16.75 1.87 1.97
C SER A 5 -15.30 2.03 2.39
N LEU A 6 -14.94 1.65 3.63
CA LEU A 6 -13.55 1.67 4.09
C LEU A 6 -12.72 0.59 3.41
N GLU A 7 -13.27 -0.59 3.17
CA GLU A 7 -12.62 -1.65 2.42
C GLU A 7 -12.35 -1.21 0.98
N ILE A 8 -13.35 -0.63 0.30
CA ILE A 8 -13.19 -0.09 -1.06
C ILE A 8 -12.15 1.02 -1.10
N LEU A 9 -12.23 1.99 -0.16
CA LEU A 9 -11.28 3.09 -0.11
C LEU A 9 -9.85 2.61 0.16
N THR A 10 -9.70 1.62 1.05
CA THR A 10 -8.38 1.04 1.37
C THR A 10 -7.83 0.26 0.19
N ALA A 11 -8.66 -0.52 -0.50
CA ALA A 11 -8.27 -1.27 -1.69
C ALA A 11 -7.82 -0.31 -2.81
N VAL A 12 -8.64 0.67 -3.17
CA VAL A 12 -8.31 1.65 -4.23
C VAL A 12 -7.11 2.51 -3.82
N GLY A 13 -7.10 2.99 -2.58
CA GLY A 13 -6.01 3.80 -2.03
C GLY A 13 -4.68 3.06 -1.99
N SER A 14 -4.69 1.76 -1.69
CA SER A 14 -3.47 0.94 -1.67
C SER A 14 -2.80 0.87 -3.03
N VAL A 15 -3.57 0.73 -4.12
CA VAL A 15 -3.05 0.71 -5.48
C VAL A 15 -2.40 2.05 -5.82
N ALA A 16 -3.04 3.16 -5.47
CA ALA A 16 -2.47 4.50 -5.67
C ALA A 16 -1.16 4.68 -4.90
N VAL A 17 -1.11 4.28 -3.63
CA VAL A 17 0.11 4.31 -2.81
C VAL A 17 1.22 3.47 -3.44
N PHE A 18 0.91 2.28 -3.94
CA PHE A 18 1.90 1.42 -4.56
C PHE A 18 2.49 2.04 -5.82
N ILE A 19 1.66 2.64 -6.68
CA ILE A 19 2.12 3.36 -7.88
C ILE A 19 3.07 4.50 -7.49
N ILE A 20 2.72 5.27 -6.46
CA ILE A 20 3.57 6.36 -5.96
C ILE A 20 4.93 5.82 -5.49
N LEU A 21 4.95 4.71 -4.76
CA LEU A 21 6.20 4.10 -4.29
C LEU A 21 7.10 3.63 -5.45
N ILE A 22 6.52 3.06 -6.51
CA ILE A 22 7.27 2.65 -7.71
C ILE A 22 7.86 3.86 -8.44
N VAL A 23 7.07 4.92 -8.63
CA VAL A 23 7.56 6.16 -9.24
C VAL A 23 8.65 6.79 -8.39
N ALA A 24 8.46 6.85 -7.08
CA ALA A 24 9.46 7.36 -6.14
C ALA A 24 10.75 6.55 -6.17
N ALA A 25 10.67 5.22 -6.20
CA ALA A 25 11.83 4.34 -6.29
C ALA A 25 12.67 4.64 -7.53
N LYS A 26 12.02 4.85 -8.69
CA LYS A 26 12.70 5.22 -9.94
C LYS A 26 13.41 6.58 -9.86
N LEU A 27 12.79 7.56 -9.19
CA LEU A 27 13.34 8.90 -9.07
C LEU A 27 14.47 9.01 -8.05
N ILE A 28 14.40 8.25 -6.95
CA ILE A 28 15.35 8.34 -5.82
C ILE A 28 16.56 7.42 -6.04
N ILE A 29 16.37 6.22 -6.60
CA ILE A 29 17.44 5.22 -6.79
C ILE A 29 17.54 4.82 -8.28
N PRO A 30 17.82 5.78 -9.19
CA PRO A 30 17.86 5.49 -10.63
C PRO A 30 19.00 4.55 -11.03
N ALA A 31 20.10 4.53 -10.27
CA ALA A 31 21.25 3.65 -10.54
C ALA A 31 20.99 2.18 -10.19
N SER A 32 19.93 1.88 -9.44
CA SER A 32 19.59 0.51 -9.04
C SER A 32 18.08 0.31 -8.89
N GLU A 33 17.37 0.50 -10.00
CA GLU A 33 15.91 0.44 -10.06
C GLU A 33 15.36 -0.88 -9.48
N GLY A 34 16.04 -2.01 -9.69
CA GLY A 34 15.65 -3.32 -9.16
C GLY A 34 15.57 -3.37 -7.63
N TYR A 35 16.57 -2.84 -6.92
CA TYR A 35 16.51 -2.74 -5.44
C TYR A 35 15.48 -1.71 -4.98
N GLY A 36 15.29 -0.62 -5.74
CA GLY A 36 14.25 0.37 -5.47
C GLY A 36 12.84 -0.24 -5.52
N PHE A 37 12.55 -1.05 -6.54
CA PHE A 37 11.25 -1.74 -6.66
C PHE A 37 11.06 -2.80 -5.57
N ALA A 38 12.11 -3.54 -5.22
CA ALA A 38 12.05 -4.49 -4.11
C ALA A 38 11.74 -3.79 -2.76
N ALA A 39 12.38 -2.64 -2.51
CA ALA A 39 12.12 -1.84 -1.32
C ALA A 39 10.68 -1.27 -1.31
N ALA A 40 10.20 -0.76 -2.46
CA ALA A 40 8.83 -0.29 -2.61
C ALA A 40 7.80 -1.40 -2.32
N LEU A 41 8.05 -2.61 -2.82
CA LEU A 41 7.21 -3.78 -2.54
C LEU A 41 7.21 -4.15 -1.06
N LEU A 42 8.36 -4.17 -0.40
CA LEU A 42 8.46 -4.46 1.03
C LEU A 42 7.68 -3.44 1.87
N ILE A 43 7.83 -2.15 1.58
CA ILE A 43 7.08 -1.08 2.26
C ILE A 43 5.58 -1.26 2.03
N PHE A 44 5.17 -1.54 0.80
CA PHE A 44 3.75 -1.75 0.47
C PHE A 44 3.15 -2.93 1.23
N VAL A 45 3.84 -4.07 1.29
CA VAL A 45 3.39 -5.25 2.04
C VAL A 45 3.24 -4.93 3.53
N ALA A 46 4.17 -4.17 4.11
CA ALA A 46 4.08 -3.76 5.51
C ALA A 46 2.85 -2.87 5.77
N ILE A 47 2.62 -1.86 4.93
CA ILE A 47 1.45 -0.98 5.01
C ILE A 47 0.16 -1.80 4.90
N MET A 48 0.07 -2.71 3.92
CA MET A 48 -1.13 -3.51 3.69
C MET A 48 -1.39 -4.53 4.80
N SER A 49 -0.33 -5.07 5.42
CA SER A 49 -0.47 -5.96 6.57
C SER A 49 -1.11 -5.22 7.76
N ILE A 50 -0.68 -3.98 8.02
CA ILE A 50 -1.25 -3.14 9.08
C ILE A 50 -2.68 -2.72 8.73
N ALA A 51 -2.92 -2.27 7.49
CA ALA A 51 -4.24 -1.84 7.05
C ALA A 51 -5.26 -2.99 7.07
N GLY A 52 -4.86 -4.18 6.62
CA GLY A 52 -5.68 -5.39 6.66
C GLY A 52 -6.03 -5.81 8.09
N LEU A 53 -5.07 -5.76 9.02
CA LEU A 53 -5.33 -6.03 10.43
C LEU A 53 -6.32 -5.03 11.02
N LYS A 54 -6.16 -3.73 10.70
CA LYS A 54 -7.07 -2.67 11.16
C LYS A 54 -8.48 -2.82 10.61
N LEU A 55 -8.63 -3.23 9.35
CA LEU A 55 -9.95 -3.50 8.76
C LEU A 55 -10.61 -4.72 9.40
N ALA A 56 -9.84 -5.76 9.74
CA ALA A 56 -10.36 -6.96 10.39
C ALA A 56 -10.87 -6.69 11.82
N GLU A 57 -10.32 -5.71 12.52
CA GLU A 57 -10.81 -5.27 13.84
C GLU A 57 -12.19 -4.56 13.77
N ILE A 58 -12.62 -4.11 12.58
CA ILE A 58 -13.92 -3.46 12.41
C ILE A 58 -15.02 -4.53 12.36
N GLN A 59 -15.78 -4.64 13.45
CA GLN A 59 -16.94 -5.52 13.53
C GLN A 59 -17.99 -5.13 12.48
N ASP A 60 -18.46 -6.12 11.72
CA ASP A 60 -19.68 -5.96 10.92
C ASP A 60 -20.85 -5.80 11.88
N LYS A 61 -21.46 -4.61 11.87
CA LYS A 61 -22.76 -4.36 12.49
C LYS A 61 -23.86 -4.61 11.48
#